data_AF-A0A399X1B3-F1
#
_entry.id   AF-A0A399X1B3-F1
#
_cell.length_a   1.000
_cell.length_b   1.000
_cell.length_c   1.000
_cell.angle_alpha   90.00
_cell.angle_beta   90.00
_cell.angle_gamma   90.00
#
_symmetry.space_group_name_H-M   'P 1'
#
loop_
_entity.id
_entity.type
_entity.pdbx_description
1 polymer ?
#
loop_
_entity_poly.entity_id
_entity_poly.type
_entity_poly.pdbx_seq_one_letter_code
_entity_poly.pdbx_strand_id
1 'polypeptide(L)'
;MAALSQPYETFEKPGLVVSYKLSNIKAYKGALCAIDSNGYLVALDHATANLKFAGVANETADNSGGSAGDKSLNLTKTGSFVFKAATGFSPSQADLGKEVYANTDWEVQTSTGGLTNTYKVGTIVGIETTSTGASGVRVRIDNYTQ
;
A
#
# COMPACT_ATOMS: atom_id res chain seq x y z
N MET A 1 26.81 -21.70 11.64
CA MET A 1 25.98 -22.69 12.35
C MET A 1 24.61 -22.68 11.71
N ALA A 2 24.19 -23.77 11.07
CA ALA A 2 22.84 -23.86 10.51
C ALA A 2 21.85 -24.05 11.68
N ALA A 3 20.86 -23.18 11.79
CA ALA A 3 19.87 -23.21 12.88
C ALA A 3 18.79 -24.30 12.69
N LEU A 4 18.68 -24.84 11.47
CA LEU A 4 17.73 -25.90 11.15
C LEU A 4 18.26 -27.24 11.65
N SER A 5 17.69 -27.75 12.74
CA SER A 5 18.05 -29.03 13.36
C SER A 5 17.13 -30.18 12.95
N GLN A 6 16.02 -29.89 12.28
CA GLN A 6 15.04 -30.88 11.77
C GLN A 6 14.37 -30.36 10.49
N PRO A 7 13.78 -31.23 9.65
CA PRO A 7 12.97 -30.82 8.50
C PRO A 7 11.81 -29.91 8.98
N TYR A 8 11.69 -28.72 8.39
CA TYR A 8 10.68 -27.73 8.75
C TYR A 8 9.76 -27.45 7.55
N GLU A 9 8.47 -27.75 7.71
CA GLU A 9 7.43 -27.40 6.73
C GLU A 9 7.20 -25.89 6.77
N THR A 10 7.53 -25.21 5.67
CA THR A 10 7.51 -23.73 5.60
C THR A 10 6.11 -23.16 5.36
N PHE A 11 5.09 -24.02 5.20
CA PHE A 11 3.68 -23.65 4.94
C PHE A 11 3.57 -22.47 3.95
N GLU A 12 4.06 -22.69 2.73
CA GLU A 12 4.02 -21.67 1.69
C GLU A 12 2.56 -21.25 1.41
N LYS A 13 2.26 -19.97 1.67
CA LYS A 13 1.05 -19.33 1.18
C LYS A 13 1.41 -18.54 -0.07
N PRO A 14 0.63 -18.64 -1.16
CA PRO A 14 0.85 -17.83 -2.34
C PRO A 14 0.84 -16.34 -1.96
N GLY A 15 1.99 -15.68 -2.09
CA GLY A 15 2.24 -14.30 -1.63
C GLY A 15 1.47 -13.21 -2.38
N LEU A 16 0.51 -13.60 -3.24
CA LEU A 16 -0.35 -12.68 -3.97
C LEU A 16 -1.28 -11.93 -3.01
N VAL A 17 -1.84 -12.65 -2.03
CA VAL A 17 -2.71 -12.09 -0.99
C VAL A 17 -2.16 -12.49 0.37
N VAL A 18 -1.71 -11.51 1.15
CA VAL A 18 -1.14 -11.72 2.49
C VAL A 18 -2.06 -11.08 3.52
N SER A 19 -2.38 -11.81 4.57
CA SER A 19 -3.20 -11.30 5.67
C SER A 19 -2.30 -10.77 6.78
N TYR A 20 -2.51 -9.51 7.18
CA TYR A 20 -1.78 -8.86 8.26
C TYR A 20 -2.74 -8.34 9.33
N LYS A 21 -2.25 -8.27 10.57
CA LYS A 21 -3.01 -7.77 11.72
C LYS A 21 -3.18 -6.25 11.64
N LEU A 22 -4.40 -5.77 11.76
CA LEU A 22 -4.73 -4.34 11.71
C LEU A 22 -4.38 -3.66 13.05
N SER A 23 -3.87 -2.44 12.98
CA SER A 23 -3.80 -1.56 14.15
C SER A 23 -5.21 -1.14 14.61
N ASN A 24 -5.31 -0.31 15.66
CA ASN A 24 -6.58 0.25 16.15
C ASN A 24 -7.12 1.36 15.20
N ILE A 25 -7.32 1.02 13.93
CA ILE A 25 -7.76 1.93 12.88
C ILE A 25 -8.83 1.26 12.00
N LYS A 26 -9.45 2.06 11.13
CA LYS A 26 -10.31 1.58 10.06
C LYS A 26 -9.59 1.67 8.73
N ALA A 27 -9.41 0.54 8.05
CA ALA A 27 -8.89 0.48 6.69
C ALA A 27 -10.04 0.24 5.71
N TYR A 28 -10.12 1.08 4.68
CA TYR A 28 -11.13 0.93 3.61
C TYR A 28 -10.59 0.06 2.48
N LYS A 29 -11.50 -0.65 1.80
CA LYS A 29 -11.17 -1.39 0.58
C LYS A 29 -10.59 -0.45 -0.48
N GLY A 30 -9.46 -0.84 -1.07
CA GLY A 30 -8.74 -0.07 -2.07
C GLY A 30 -7.73 0.93 -1.49
N ALA A 31 -7.68 1.10 -0.18
CA ALA A 31 -6.68 1.94 0.48
C ALA A 31 -5.28 1.32 0.36
N LEU A 32 -4.29 2.19 0.20
CA LEU A 32 -2.88 1.88 0.35
C LEU A 32 -2.59 1.63 1.83
N CYS A 33 -1.92 0.51 2.10
CA CYS A 33 -1.64 0.08 3.46
C CYS A 33 -0.13 -0.09 3.67
N ALA A 34 0.30 0.28 4.87
CA ALA A 34 1.66 0.09 5.35
C ALA A 34 1.69 -0.72 6.63
N ILE A 35 2.86 -1.24 6.96
CA ILE A 35 3.18 -1.85 8.25
C ILE A 35 3.99 -0.84 9.06
N ASP A 36 3.53 -0.55 10.27
CA ASP A 36 4.23 0.27 11.25
C ASP A 36 5.42 -0.49 11.86
N SER A 37 6.31 0.22 12.58
CA SER A 37 7.41 -0.35 13.36
C SER A 37 6.97 -1.50 14.29
N ASN A 38 5.74 -1.44 14.80
CA ASN A 38 5.16 -2.48 15.65
C ASN A 38 4.68 -3.74 14.90
N GLY A 39 4.79 -3.78 13.56
CA GLY A 39 4.34 -4.92 12.76
C GLY A 39 2.84 -4.96 12.49
N TYR A 40 2.10 -3.88 12.80
CA TYR A 40 0.67 -3.77 12.52
C TYR A 40 0.39 -2.97 11.25
N LEU A 41 -0.70 -3.33 10.59
CA LEU A 41 -1.16 -2.71 9.38
C LEU A 41 -1.89 -1.40 9.68
N VAL A 42 -1.44 -0.34 9.04
CA VAL A 42 -1.94 1.03 9.13
C VAL A 42 -2.25 1.58 7.73
N ALA A 43 -3.13 2.58 7.67
CA ALA A 43 -3.36 3.34 6.44
C ALA A 43 -2.07 4.08 6.07
N LEU A 44 -1.72 4.10 4.78
CA LEU A 44 -0.51 4.75 4.33
C LEU A 44 -0.65 6.27 4.42
N ASP A 45 0.31 6.91 5.06
CA ASP A 45 0.30 8.36 5.25
C ASP A 45 1.74 8.88 5.16
N HIS A 46 1.97 9.91 4.34
CA HIS A 46 3.32 10.45 4.13
C HIS A 46 3.93 11.11 5.38
N ALA A 47 3.11 11.61 6.29
CA ALA A 47 3.55 12.32 7.50
C ALA A 47 3.99 11.35 8.59
N THR A 48 3.52 10.11 8.55
CA THR A 48 3.93 9.06 9.46
C THR A 48 5.27 8.49 9.03
N ALA A 49 6.26 8.43 9.93
CA ALA A 49 7.61 7.91 9.66
C ALA A 49 7.68 6.39 9.88
N ASN A 50 8.70 5.75 9.27
CA ASN A 50 8.99 4.31 9.40
C ASN A 50 7.89 3.36 8.93
N LEU A 51 7.05 3.81 7.99
CA LEU A 51 6.05 2.95 7.38
C LEU A 51 6.67 2.11 6.27
N LYS A 52 6.38 0.81 6.29
CA LYS A 52 6.77 -0.10 5.21
C LYS A 52 5.57 -0.38 4.34
N PHE A 53 5.63 0.00 3.07
CA PHE A 53 4.53 -0.26 2.15
C PHE A 53 4.26 -1.77 2.05
N ALA A 54 3.01 -2.16 2.33
CA ALA A 54 2.63 -3.57 2.46
C ALA A 54 1.75 -4.04 1.30
N GLY A 55 0.94 -3.15 0.71
CA GLY A 55 0.06 -3.47 -0.41
C GLY A 55 -1.25 -2.69 -0.38
N VAL A 56 -2.25 -3.19 -1.09
CA VAL A 56 -3.59 -2.57 -1.21
C VAL A 56 -4.62 -3.43 -0.49
N ALA A 57 -5.48 -2.79 0.31
CA ALA A 57 -6.57 -3.45 1.01
C ALA A 57 -7.62 -4.07 0.07
N ASN A 58 -7.87 -5.38 0.19
CA ASN A 58 -8.93 -6.06 -0.58
C ASN A 58 -10.32 -5.92 0.03
N GLU A 59 -10.38 -5.63 1.33
CA GLU A 59 -11.61 -5.57 2.12
C GLU A 59 -11.60 -4.32 3.02
N THR A 60 -12.76 -3.96 3.56
CA THR A 60 -12.87 -2.90 4.56
C THR A 60 -12.88 -3.56 5.94
N ALA A 61 -11.88 -3.27 6.78
CA ALA A 61 -11.82 -3.75 8.15
C ALA A 61 -11.80 -2.58 9.12
N ASP A 62 -12.66 -2.66 10.13
CA ASP A 62 -12.76 -1.66 11.20
C ASP A 62 -12.31 -2.30 12.51
N ASN A 63 -11.12 -1.93 13.00
CA ASN A 63 -10.62 -2.35 14.29
C ASN A 63 -10.54 -1.17 15.28
N SER A 64 -11.26 -0.08 15.03
CA SER A 64 -11.19 1.18 15.80
C SER A 64 -11.72 1.08 17.24
N GLY A 65 -12.50 0.04 17.53
CA GLY A 65 -13.00 -0.27 18.87
C GLY A 65 -12.26 -1.41 19.57
N GLY A 66 -11.17 -1.92 18.99
CA GLY A 66 -10.43 -3.08 19.48
C GLY A 66 -8.99 -2.77 19.87
N SER A 67 -8.30 -3.79 20.37
CA SER A 67 -6.84 -3.77 20.54
C SER A 67 -6.13 -4.01 19.21
N ALA A 68 -4.88 -3.57 19.10
CA ALA A 68 -4.06 -3.80 17.91
C ALA A 68 -3.88 -5.31 17.66
N GLY A 69 -4.35 -5.75 16.49
CA GLY A 69 -4.28 -7.14 16.04
C GLY A 69 -5.47 -8.05 16.37
N ASP A 70 -6.58 -7.49 16.86
CA ASP A 70 -7.85 -8.22 16.99
C ASP A 70 -8.45 -8.60 15.64
N LYS A 71 -8.24 -7.78 14.60
CA LYS A 71 -8.66 -8.07 13.23
C LYS A 71 -7.47 -8.20 12.30
N SER A 72 -7.63 -9.04 11.29
CA SER A 72 -6.70 -9.18 10.16
C SER A 72 -7.34 -8.65 8.88
N LEU A 73 -6.51 -8.12 8.00
CA LEU A 73 -6.90 -7.58 6.71
C LEU A 73 -6.07 -8.25 5.61
N ASN A 74 -6.74 -8.70 4.55
CA ASN A 74 -6.08 -9.23 3.37
C ASN A 74 -5.61 -8.09 2.46
N LEU A 75 -4.31 -8.11 2.17
CA LEU A 75 -3.65 -7.19 1.25
C LEU A 75 -3.23 -7.89 -0.04
N THR A 76 -3.41 -7.22 -1.17
CA THR A 76 -2.80 -7.62 -2.44
C THR A 76 -1.44 -6.93 -2.57
N LYS A 77 -0.38 -7.75 -2.68
CA LYS A 77 1.02 -7.27 -2.81
C LYS A 77 1.47 -7.07 -4.26
N THR A 78 0.74 -7.65 -5.21
CA THR A 78 1.09 -7.61 -6.63
C THR A 78 -0.15 -7.35 -7.46
N GLY A 79 -0.12 -6.30 -8.29
CA GLY A 79 -1.24 -5.97 -9.17
C GLY A 79 -1.15 -4.55 -9.72
N SER A 80 -2.05 -4.22 -10.63
CA SER A 80 -2.22 -2.85 -11.12
C SER A 80 -3.51 -2.26 -10.55
N PHE A 81 -3.40 -1.14 -9.83
CA PHE A 81 -4.54 -0.49 -9.18
C PHE A 81 -4.63 0.96 -9.61
N VAL A 82 -5.85 1.48 -9.72
CA VAL A 82 -6.10 2.87 -10.10
C VAL A 82 -6.19 3.71 -8.84
N PHE A 83 -5.28 4.65 -8.68
CA PHE A 83 -5.26 5.63 -7.58
C PHE A 83 -5.55 7.02 -8.10
N LYS A 84 -6.01 7.91 -7.23
CA LYS A 84 -6.24 9.32 -7.60
C LYS A 84 -4.92 10.07 -7.60
N ALA A 85 -4.77 10.94 -8.59
CA ALA A 85 -3.68 11.90 -8.61
C ALA A 85 -3.86 12.91 -7.47
N ALA A 86 -2.82 13.12 -6.66
CA ALA A 86 -2.84 14.11 -5.59
C ALA A 86 -3.14 15.52 -6.14
N THR A 87 -3.67 16.39 -5.27
CA THR A 87 -4.04 17.76 -5.66
C THR A 87 -2.82 18.51 -6.22
N GLY A 88 -2.92 18.96 -7.48
CA GLY A 88 -1.80 19.61 -8.20
C GLY A 88 -0.98 18.68 -9.10
N PHE A 89 -1.20 17.36 -9.04
CA PHE A 89 -0.64 16.42 -10.00
C PHE A 89 -1.62 16.19 -11.15
N SER A 90 -1.23 16.64 -12.35
CA SER A 90 -1.97 16.38 -13.58
C SER A 90 -1.28 15.25 -14.34
N PRO A 91 -1.84 14.03 -14.34
CA PRO A 91 -1.20 12.90 -15.00
C PRO A 91 -1.15 13.11 -16.51
N SER A 92 0.06 13.07 -17.07
CA SER A 92 0.30 13.25 -18.51
C SER A 92 0.89 11.99 -19.13
N GLN A 93 0.78 11.84 -20.45
CA GLN A 93 1.31 10.65 -21.14
C GLN A 93 2.83 10.47 -20.96
N ALA A 94 3.55 11.54 -20.60
CA ALA A 94 4.97 11.50 -20.26
C ALA A 94 5.26 10.90 -18.88
N ASP A 95 4.24 10.67 -18.05
CA ASP A 95 4.39 10.08 -16.71
C ASP A 95 4.23 8.56 -16.70
N LEU A 96 3.85 7.94 -17.82
CA LEU A 96 3.89 6.48 -17.94
C LEU A 96 5.32 5.98 -17.78
N GLY A 97 5.49 4.97 -16.94
CA GLY A 97 6.79 4.38 -16.58
C GLY A 97 7.51 5.10 -15.43
N LYS A 98 7.00 6.23 -14.92
CA LYS A 98 7.61 6.89 -13.76
C LYS A 98 7.26 6.19 -12.45
N GLU A 99 8.19 6.27 -11.50
CA GLU A 99 7.95 5.89 -10.12
C GLU A 99 6.93 6.85 -9.49
N VAL A 100 6.03 6.30 -8.68
CA VAL A 100 5.01 7.05 -7.97
C VAL A 100 5.16 6.89 -6.46
N TYR A 101 4.93 7.98 -5.76
CA TYR A 101 4.98 8.08 -4.32
C TYR A 101 3.57 8.21 -3.75
N ALA A 102 3.37 7.66 -2.56
CA ALA A 102 2.14 7.87 -1.82
C ALA A 102 2.11 9.25 -1.20
N ASN A 103 1.01 9.95 -1.41
CA ASN A 103 0.64 11.10 -0.60
C ASN A 103 -0.18 10.61 0.60
N THR A 104 -1.28 9.93 0.33
CA THR A 104 -2.20 9.42 1.36
C THR A 104 -2.61 7.99 1.04
N ASP A 105 -3.59 7.46 1.78
CA ASP A 105 -4.14 6.12 1.60
C ASP A 105 -4.87 5.95 0.26
N TRP A 106 -5.24 7.05 -0.41
CA TRP A 106 -5.94 7.05 -1.69
C TRP A 106 -5.14 7.80 -2.78
N GLU A 107 -4.36 8.81 -2.40
CA GLU A 107 -3.74 9.75 -3.35
C GLU A 107 -2.26 9.46 -3.59
N VAL A 108 -1.85 9.56 -4.85
CA VAL A 108 -0.49 9.32 -5.30
C VAL A 108 0.05 10.50 -6.12
N GLN A 109 1.36 10.71 -6.07
CA GLN A 109 2.04 11.76 -6.82
C GLN A 109 3.42 11.30 -7.30
N THR A 110 3.90 11.85 -8.42
CA THR A 110 5.26 11.59 -8.90
C THR A 110 6.29 12.54 -8.30
N SER A 111 5.84 13.70 -7.81
CA SER A 111 6.69 14.67 -7.11
C SER A 111 6.95 14.23 -5.68
N THR A 112 8.17 14.46 -5.20
CA THR A 112 8.52 14.33 -3.78
C THR A 112 8.35 15.64 -3.02
N GLY A 113 8.01 16.73 -3.71
CA GLY A 113 7.80 18.04 -3.10
C GLY A 113 6.58 18.05 -2.19
N GLY A 114 6.78 18.33 -0.90
CA GLY A 114 5.71 18.36 0.12
C GLY A 114 5.48 17.04 0.85
N LEU A 115 6.17 15.96 0.46
CA LEU A 115 6.16 14.70 1.21
C LEU A 115 7.17 14.75 2.36
N THR A 116 6.72 14.48 3.59
CA THR A 116 7.62 14.33 4.75
C THR A 116 8.48 13.07 4.62
N ASN A 117 7.87 11.97 4.15
CA ASN A 117 8.55 10.71 3.86
C ASN A 117 8.18 10.25 2.45
N THR A 118 9.17 9.81 1.68
CA THR A 118 8.98 9.37 0.30
C THR A 118 8.71 7.86 0.25
N TYR A 119 7.44 7.47 0.33
CA TYR A 119 7.02 6.07 0.20
C TYR A 119 6.74 5.73 -1.26
N LYS A 120 7.62 4.92 -1.87
CA LYS A 120 7.44 4.43 -3.24
C LYS A 120 6.37 3.34 -3.27
N VAL A 121 5.34 3.53 -4.08
CA VAL A 121 4.20 2.59 -4.20
C VAL A 121 4.33 1.70 -5.44
N GLY A 122 4.96 2.20 -6.50
CA GLY A 122 5.15 1.44 -7.73
C GLY A 122 5.40 2.32 -8.95
N THR A 123 5.01 1.81 -10.12
CA THR A 123 5.24 2.46 -11.41
C THR A 123 3.92 2.73 -12.13
N ILE A 124 3.78 3.90 -12.74
CA ILE A 124 2.58 4.25 -13.53
C ILE A 124 2.58 3.45 -14.83
N VAL A 125 1.53 2.68 -15.07
CA VAL A 125 1.34 1.84 -16.28
C VAL A 125 0.28 2.41 -17.22
N GLY A 126 -0.56 3.30 -16.71
CA GLY A 126 -1.67 3.87 -17.46
C GLY A 126 -2.24 5.08 -16.75
N ILE A 127 -2.94 5.91 -17.50
CA ILE A 127 -3.68 7.05 -16.99
C ILE A 127 -5.14 6.69 -17.17
N GLU A 128 -5.86 6.59 -16.07
CA GLU A 128 -7.24 6.14 -16.07
C GLU A 128 -8.03 6.93 -15.05
N THR A 129 -9.28 7.22 -15.37
CA THR A 129 -10.20 7.84 -14.44
C THR A 129 -10.50 6.87 -13.31
N THR A 130 -10.42 7.35 -12.07
CA THR A 130 -10.82 6.59 -10.88
C THR A 130 -12.31 6.25 -10.94
N SER A 131 -12.75 5.25 -10.16
CA SER A 131 -14.17 4.86 -10.08
C SER A 131 -15.08 5.98 -9.53
N THR A 132 -14.52 7.06 -8.98
CA THR A 132 -15.23 8.25 -8.52
C THR A 132 -15.24 9.39 -9.55
N GLY A 133 -14.73 9.15 -10.76
CA GLY A 133 -14.70 10.15 -11.84
C GLY A 133 -13.57 11.18 -11.73
N ALA A 134 -12.67 11.05 -10.75
CA ALA A 134 -11.48 11.90 -10.62
C ALA A 134 -10.33 11.40 -11.49
N SER A 135 -9.45 12.31 -11.94
CA SER A 135 -8.21 11.96 -12.65
C SER A 135 -7.36 11.01 -11.81
N GLY A 136 -7.00 9.87 -12.40
CA GLY A 136 -6.25 8.83 -11.73
C GLY A 136 -5.12 8.27 -12.58
N VAL A 137 -4.29 7.47 -11.94
CA VAL A 137 -3.20 6.73 -12.56
C VAL A 137 -3.30 5.27 -12.15
N ARG A 138 -3.15 4.38 -13.14
CA ARG A 138 -2.95 2.96 -12.88
C ARG A 138 -1.50 2.76 -12.47
N VAL A 139 -1.31 2.32 -11.23
CA VAL A 139 -0.01 2.03 -10.65
C VAL A 139 0.14 0.52 -10.57
N ARG A 140 1.18 -0.02 -11.21
CA ARG A 140 1.63 -1.38 -10.98
C ARG A 140 2.44 -1.41 -9.70
N ILE A 141 1.96 -2.22 -8.78
CA ILE A 141 2.59 -2.56 -7.53
C ILE A 141 3.27 -3.91 -7.74
N ASP A 142 4.59 -3.90 -7.69
CA ASP A 142 5.42 -5.09 -7.87
C ASP A 142 6.32 -5.21 -6.63
N ASN A 143 5.76 -5.79 -5.55
CA ASN A 143 6.42 -6.08 -4.27
C ASN A 143 7.55 -5.10 -3.88
N TYR A 144 7.28 -3.80 -3.96
CA TYR A 144 8.26 -2.76 -3.64
C TYR A 144 8.34 -2.66 -2.12
N THR A 145 9.14 -3.55 -1.53
CA THR A 145 9.56 -3.46 -0.14
C THR A 145 10.89 -2.71 -0.16
N GLN A 146 10.88 -1.42 0.20
CA GLN A 146 12.11 -0.75 0.66
C GLN A 146 12.23 -0.92 2.18
#